data_AF-A0A9Q3IUQ6-F1
#
_entry.id   AF-A0A9Q3IUQ6-F1
#
_cell.length_a   1.000
_cell.length_b   1.000
_cell.length_c   1.000
_cell.angle_alpha   90.00
_cell.angle_beta   90.00
_cell.angle_gamma   90.00
#
_symmetry.space_group_name_H-M   'P 1'
#
loop_
_entity.id
_entity.type
_entity.pdbx_description
1 polymer ?
#
loop_
_entity_poly.entity_id
_entity_poly.type
_entity_poly.pdbx_seq_one_letter_code
_entity_poly.pdbx_strand_id
1 'polypeptide(L)'
;MTQDTPAGKLSTKIQSIQQDVKRELEVSINRFKRYADKSRASPPVFNPSDMVWLSSKNIKSTRPTKKLSERWLGPFLILKKVSTHAYHLKLPSQWKSIHPVFHISLLEPVKTSKIPNRY
;
A
#
# COMPACT_ATOMS: atom_id res chain seq x y z
N MET A 1 -8.50 47.19 27.62
CA MET A 1 -7.17 47.78 27.83
C MET A 1 -6.26 46.79 28.56
N THR A 2 -6.00 45.61 27.99
CA THR A 2 -5.36 44.48 28.73
C THR A 2 -4.07 43.96 28.11
N GLN A 3 -3.66 44.47 26.93
CA GLN A 3 -2.48 43.99 26.20
C GLN A 3 -1.15 44.57 26.72
N ASP A 4 -1.18 45.63 27.54
CA ASP A 4 0.04 46.32 27.99
C ASP A 4 0.68 45.73 29.24
N THR A 5 -0.01 44.82 29.94
CA THR A 5 0.52 44.08 31.08
C THR A 5 1.67 43.16 30.63
N PRO A 6 2.80 43.06 31.37
CA PRO A 6 3.93 42.22 30.98
C PRO A 6 3.56 40.76 30.67
N ALA A 7 2.59 40.20 31.40
CA ALA A 7 2.06 38.85 31.17
C ALA A 7 1.27 38.72 29.85
N GLY A 8 0.53 39.75 29.44
CA GLY A 8 -0.21 39.77 28.18
C GLY A 8 0.72 39.77 26.97
N LYS A 9 1.79 40.57 27.02
CA LYS A 9 2.84 40.63 25.98
C LYS A 9 3.59 39.32 25.80
N LEU A 10 3.83 38.58 26.90
CA LEU A 10 4.47 37.27 26.83
C LEU A 10 3.55 36.23 26.19
N SER A 11 2.27 36.21 26.59
CA SER A 11 1.28 35.27 26.04
C SER A 11 1.08 35.46 24.54
N THR A 12 0.96 36.71 24.07
CA THR A 12 0.81 37.00 22.63
C THR A 12 2.04 36.60 21.84
N LYS A 13 3.25 36.80 22.40
CA LYS A 13 4.51 36.37 21.79
C LYS A 13 4.65 34.85 21.71
N ILE A 14 4.24 34.11 22.74
CA ILE A 14 4.23 32.64 22.69
C ILE A 14 3.23 32.13 21.65
N GLN A 15 2.04 32.72 21.61
CA GLN A 15 1.02 32.37 20.61
C GLN A 15 1.49 32.63 19.18
N SER A 16 2.17 33.77 18.92
CA SER A 16 2.72 34.05 17.60
C SER A 16 3.80 33.04 17.20
N ILE A 17 4.71 32.70 18.12
CA ILE A 17 5.75 31.69 17.88
C ILE A 17 5.12 30.33 17.57
N GLN A 18 4.09 29.91 18.32
CA GLN A 18 3.39 28.66 18.07
C GLN A 18 2.71 28.64 16.69
N GLN A 19 2.12 29.76 16.27
CA GLN A 19 1.51 29.89 14.94
C GLN A 19 2.56 29.78 13.83
N ASP A 20 3.71 30.41 14.00
CA ASP A 20 4.80 30.36 13.02
C ASP A 20 5.40 28.96 12.92
N VAL A 21 5.66 28.30 14.05
CA VAL A 21 6.14 26.91 14.08
C VAL A 21 5.15 25.97 13.41
N LYS A 22 3.84 26.12 13.68
CA LYS A 22 2.81 25.31 13.05
C LYS A 22 2.79 25.51 11.53
N ARG A 23 2.90 26.76 11.07
CA ARG A 23 2.95 27.10 9.64
C ARG A 23 4.15 26.43 8.95
N GLU A 24 5.33 26.56 9.52
CA GLU A 24 6.54 25.96 8.97
C GLU A 24 6.45 24.43 8.95
N LEU A 25 5.86 23.83 9.99
CA LEU A 25 5.62 22.39 10.02
C LEU A 25 4.67 21.94 8.90
N GLU A 26 3.57 22.66 8.68
CA GLU A 26 2.63 22.37 7.59
C GLU A 26 3.28 22.50 6.21
N VAL A 27 4.09 23.55 6.00
CA VAL A 27 4.85 23.75 4.76
C VAL A 27 5.84 22.60 4.55
N SER A 28 6.56 22.20 5.60
CA SER A 28 7.52 21.11 5.56
C SER A 28 6.84 19.76 5.24
N ILE A 29 5.74 19.43 5.93
CA ILE A 29 4.94 18.22 5.67
C ILE A 29 4.46 18.20 4.21
N ASN A 30 3.95 19.32 3.70
CA ASN A 30 3.49 19.42 2.31
C ASN A 30 4.64 19.24 1.31
N ARG A 31 5.83 19.78 1.61
CA ARG A 31 7.02 19.58 0.79
C ARG A 31 7.41 18.09 0.75
N PHE A 32 7.50 17.42 1.90
CA PHE A 32 7.78 15.98 1.97
C PHE A 32 6.74 15.14 1.23
N LYS A 33 5.46 15.45 1.39
CA LYS A 33 4.37 14.78 0.68
C LYS A 33 4.53 14.88 -0.84
N ARG A 34 4.81 16.07 -1.37
CA ARG A 34 5.02 16.28 -2.81
C ARG A 34 6.19 15.45 -3.35
N TYR A 35 7.31 15.41 -2.64
CA TYR A 35 8.46 14.60 -3.05
C TYR A 35 8.15 13.10 -2.99
N ALA A 36 7.50 12.63 -1.92
CA ALA A 36 7.11 11.23 -1.78
C ALA A 36 6.11 10.79 -2.86
N ASP A 37 5.11 11.62 -3.15
CA ASP A 37 4.07 11.33 -4.13
C ASP A 37 4.61 11.37 -5.57
N LYS A 38 5.62 12.21 -5.86
CA LYS A 38 6.31 12.24 -7.18
C LYS A 38 6.95 10.89 -7.53
N SER A 39 7.44 10.15 -6.55
CA SER A 39 8.09 8.85 -6.76
C SER A 39 7.12 7.66 -6.72
N ARG A 40 5.85 7.88 -6.37
CA ARG A 40 4.84 6.81 -6.30
C ARG A 40 4.16 6.65 -7.66
N ALA A 41 4.36 5.51 -8.31
CA ALA A 41 3.52 5.11 -9.43
C ALA A 41 2.10 4.78 -8.92
N SER A 42 1.09 5.09 -9.74
CA SER A 42 -0.28 4.68 -9.44
C SER A 42 -0.34 3.15 -9.33
N PRO A 43 -0.94 2.60 -8.27
CA PRO A 43 -1.08 1.16 -8.14
C PRO A 43 -1.90 0.60 -9.32
N PRO A 44 -1.53 -0.56 -9.87
CA PRO A 44 -2.38 -1.25 -10.84
C PRO A 44 -3.81 -1.40 -10.30
N VAL A 45 -4.81 -1.19 -11.13
CA VAL A 45 -6.20 -1.40 -10.72
C VAL A 45 -6.63 -2.74 -11.25
N PHE A 46 -7.08 -3.61 -10.35
CA PHE A 46 -7.70 -4.89 -10.72
C PHE A 46 -9.18 -4.84 -10.44
N ASN A 47 -9.95 -5.52 -11.29
CA ASN A 47 -11.38 -5.66 -11.16
C ASN A 47 -11.73 -6.98 -10.47
N PRO A 48 -12.89 -7.06 -9.78
CA PRO A 48 -13.45 -8.33 -9.37
C PRO A 48 -13.62 -9.26 -10.58
N SER A 49 -13.24 -10.52 -10.43
CA SER A 49 -13.19 -11.57 -11.48
C SER A 49 -11.94 -11.61 -12.34
N ASP A 50 -11.00 -10.66 -12.20
CA ASP A 50 -9.70 -10.77 -12.86
C ASP A 50 -8.89 -11.94 -12.29
N MET A 51 -8.13 -12.62 -13.16
CA MET A 51 -7.17 -13.64 -12.74
C MET A 51 -5.79 -13.00 -12.50
N VAL A 52 -5.22 -13.31 -11.34
CA VAL A 52 -3.90 -12.79 -10.94
C VAL A 52 -3.01 -13.90 -10.40
N TRP A 53 -1.73 -13.81 -10.74
CA TRP A 53 -0.67 -14.60 -10.12
C TRP A 53 -0.34 -14.04 -8.74
N LEU A 54 -0.11 -14.92 -7.75
CA LEU A 54 0.26 -14.54 -6.40
C LEU A 54 1.73 -14.83 -6.14
N SER A 55 2.48 -13.87 -5.60
CA SER A 55 3.89 -14.07 -5.26
C SER A 55 4.06 -15.05 -4.10
N SER A 56 4.98 -16.01 -4.26
CA SER A 56 5.33 -16.99 -3.22
C SER A 56 6.24 -16.45 -2.12
N LYS A 57 6.65 -15.17 -2.18
CA LYS A 57 7.68 -14.58 -1.29
C LYS A 57 7.41 -14.82 0.20
N ASN A 58 6.14 -14.80 0.61
CA ASN A 58 5.70 -14.95 1.99
C ASN A 58 4.99 -16.29 2.26
N ILE A 59 4.98 -17.21 1.30
CA ILE A 59 4.28 -18.50 1.41
C ILE A 59 5.34 -19.60 1.50
N LYS A 60 5.22 -20.46 2.52
CA LYS A 60 6.11 -21.61 2.67
C LYS A 60 5.85 -22.58 1.53
N SER A 61 6.85 -22.78 0.68
CA SER A 61 6.80 -23.80 -0.37
C SER A 61 7.01 -25.19 0.24
N THR A 62 6.33 -26.19 -0.31
CA THR A 62 6.58 -27.60 0.01
C THR A 62 7.96 -28.07 -0.47
N ARG A 63 8.57 -27.34 -1.42
CA ARG A 63 9.86 -27.72 -2.03
C ARG A 63 11.02 -27.54 -1.04
N PRO A 64 12.05 -28.39 -1.10
CA PRO A 64 13.15 -28.40 -0.12
C PRO A 64 14.05 -27.15 -0.19
N THR A 65 14.16 -26.52 -1.36
CA THR A 65 15.02 -25.33 -1.56
C THR A 65 14.25 -24.17 -2.18
N LYS A 66 14.49 -22.96 -1.66
CA LYS A 66 13.87 -21.73 -2.14
C LYS A 66 14.27 -21.39 -3.59
N LYS A 67 15.47 -21.79 -4.03
CA LYS A 67 15.95 -21.55 -5.41
C LYS A 67 15.11 -22.28 -6.46
N LEU A 68 14.57 -23.46 -6.11
CA LEU A 68 13.72 -24.26 -6.97
C LEU A 68 12.22 -24.08 -6.67
N SER A 69 11.87 -23.18 -5.74
CA SER A 69 10.48 -22.87 -5.46
C SER A 69 9.87 -22.00 -6.54
N GLU A 70 8.60 -22.25 -6.84
CA GLU A 70 7.81 -21.42 -7.75
C GLU A 70 7.80 -19.98 -7.23
N ARG A 71 8.12 -19.01 -8.08
CA ARG A 71 8.10 -17.58 -7.74
C ARG A 71 6.68 -17.01 -7.72
N TRP A 72 5.85 -17.52 -8.62
CA TRP A 72 4.45 -17.15 -8.80
C TRP A 72 3.60 -18.39 -8.65
N LEU A 73 2.66 -18.31 -7.72
CA LEU A 73 1.64 -19.30 -7.45
C LEU A 73 0.45 -18.97 -8.31
N GLY A 74 -0.25 -20.02 -8.74
CA GLY A 74 -1.25 -20.06 -9.82
C GLY A 74 -2.19 -18.86 -9.99
N PRO A 75 -2.93 -18.83 -11.11
CA PRO A 75 -3.93 -17.80 -11.31
C PRO A 75 -5.04 -17.95 -10.26
N PHE A 76 -5.18 -16.95 -9.39
CA PHE A 76 -6.28 -16.83 -8.44
C PHE A 76 -7.25 -15.77 -8.90
N LEU A 77 -8.53 -16.01 -8.66
CA LEU A 77 -9.59 -15.06 -8.98
C LEU A 77 -9.71 -14.00 -7.88
N ILE A 78 -9.77 -12.73 -8.27
CA ILE A 78 -10.07 -11.63 -7.34
C ILE A 78 -11.56 -11.61 -7.03
N LEU A 79 -11.93 -11.80 -5.77
CA LEU A 79 -13.32 -11.73 -5.33
C LEU A 79 -13.78 -10.28 -5.15
N LYS A 80 -12.96 -9.45 -4.50
CA LYS A 80 -13.26 -8.03 -4.26
C LYS A 80 -12.02 -7.22 -3.92
N LYS A 81 -12.11 -5.92 -4.13
CA LYS A 81 -11.17 -4.92 -3.62
C LYS A 81 -11.51 -4.60 -2.16
N VAL A 82 -10.56 -4.81 -1.25
CA VAL A 82 -10.73 -4.54 0.19
C VAL A 82 -10.26 -3.13 0.52
N SER A 83 -9.18 -2.68 -0.11
CA SER A 83 -8.60 -1.34 0.05
C SER A 83 -7.92 -0.90 -1.25
N THR A 84 -7.45 0.35 -1.31
CA THR A 84 -6.68 0.91 -2.44
C THR A 84 -5.55 -0.02 -2.91
N HIS A 85 -4.89 -0.69 -1.95
CA HIS A 85 -3.75 -1.57 -2.21
C HIS A 85 -3.97 -3.03 -1.80
N ALA A 86 -5.17 -3.44 -1.41
CA ALA A 86 -5.43 -4.79 -0.91
C ALA A 86 -6.64 -5.45 -1.57
N TYR A 87 -6.45 -6.69 -2.03
CA TYR A 87 -7.46 -7.46 -2.76
C TYR A 87 -7.70 -8.81 -2.09
N HIS A 88 -8.96 -9.26 -2.09
CA HIS A 88 -9.37 -10.57 -1.60
C HIS A 88 -9.34 -11.57 -2.75
N LEU A 89 -8.56 -12.64 -2.61
CA LEU A 89 -8.44 -13.72 -3.59
C LEU A 89 -9.24 -14.96 -3.20
N LYS A 90 -9.75 -15.68 -4.20
CA LYS A 90 -10.31 -17.01 -4.00
C LYS A 90 -9.16 -18.03 -3.86
N LEU A 91 -8.75 -18.28 -2.61
CA LEU A 91 -7.72 -19.27 -2.31
C LEU A 91 -8.31 -20.71 -2.26
N PRO A 92 -7.50 -21.73 -2.59
CA PRO A 92 -7.86 -23.13 -2.41
C PRO A 92 -8.10 -23.47 -0.94
N SER A 93 -9.04 -24.38 -0.68
CA SER A 93 -9.41 -24.82 0.67
C SER A 93 -8.27 -25.51 1.46
N GLN A 94 -7.22 -25.94 0.77
CA GLN A 94 -6.00 -26.48 1.38
C GLN A 94 -5.15 -25.39 2.08
N TRP A 95 -5.33 -24.11 1.75
CA TRP A 95 -4.54 -23.00 2.29
C TRP A 95 -5.28 -22.23 3.39
N LYS A 96 -6.02 -22.94 4.24
CA LYS A 96 -6.82 -22.34 5.34
C LYS A 96 -6.00 -21.50 6.31
N SER A 97 -4.71 -21.80 6.50
CA SER A 97 -3.84 -21.02 7.40
C SER A 97 -3.42 -19.67 6.83
N ILE A 98 -3.62 -19.41 5.52
CA ILE A 98 -3.19 -18.18 4.86
C ILE A 98 -4.40 -17.24 4.74
N HIS A 99 -4.25 -16.00 5.19
CA HIS A 99 -5.29 -14.99 5.02
C HIS A 99 -5.48 -14.66 3.52
N PRO A 100 -6.72 -14.66 2.99
CA PRO A 100 -6.97 -14.51 1.56
C PRO A 100 -6.87 -13.06 1.04
N VAL A 101 -6.33 -12.14 1.84
CA VAL A 101 -6.20 -10.73 1.49
C VAL A 101 -4.73 -10.39 1.27
N PHE A 102 -4.41 -9.89 0.07
CA PHE A 102 -3.03 -9.63 -0.34
C PHE A 102 -2.83 -8.19 -0.81
N HIS A 103 -1.63 -7.67 -0.53
CA HIS A 103 -1.19 -6.37 -1.03
C HIS A 103 -0.91 -6.44 -2.53
N ILE A 104 -1.19 -5.37 -3.26
CA ILE A 104 -1.03 -5.27 -4.71
C ILE A 104 0.37 -5.63 -5.21
N SER A 105 1.42 -5.29 -4.46
CA SER A 105 2.80 -5.62 -4.84
C SER A 105 3.09 -7.12 -4.89
N LEU A 106 2.20 -7.96 -4.37
CA LEU A 106 2.30 -9.42 -4.41
C LEU A 106 1.46 -10.03 -5.54
N LEU A 107 0.79 -9.21 -6.35
CA LEU A 107 -0.12 -9.65 -7.41
C LEU A 107 0.44 -9.24 -8.78
N GLU A 108 0.38 -10.14 -9.74
CA GLU A 108 0.65 -9.85 -11.15
C GLU A 108 -0.54 -10.26 -12.02
N PRO A 109 -0.93 -9.46 -13.03
CA PRO A 109 -1.98 -9.84 -13.96
C PRO A 109 -1.54 -11.05 -14.80
N VAL A 110 -2.46 -11.99 -15.02
CA VAL A 110 -2.22 -13.13 -15.92
C VAL A 110 -2.14 -12.63 -17.36
N LYS A 111 -1.03 -12.95 -18.06
CA LYS A 111 -0.87 -12.63 -19.49
C LYS A 111 -1.33 -13.82 -20.32
N THR A 112 -2.51 -13.74 -20.92
CA THR A 112 -2.95 -14.77 -21.86
C THR A 112 -2.11 -14.69 -23.13
N SER A 113 -1.30 -15.72 -23.40
CA SER A 113 -0.59 -15.81 -24.68
C SER A 113 -1.58 -16.22 -25.79
N LYS A 114 -1.33 -15.78 -27.04
CA LYS A 114 -2.17 -16.14 -28.20
C LYS A 114 -2.10 -17.63 -28.59
N ILE A 115 -1.27 -18.40 -27.90
CA ILE A 115 -1.06 -19.82 -28.15
C ILE A 115 -1.99 -20.59 -27.20
N PRO A 116 -2.85 -21.50 -27.72
CA PRO A 116 -3.75 -22.28 -26.88
C PRO A 116 -2.97 -23.10 -25.85
N ASN A 117 -3.48 -23.18 -24.62
CA ASN A 117 -2.93 -23.93 -23.48
C ASN A 117 -1.58 -23.45 -22.91
N ARG A 118 -1.15 -22.22 -23.19
CA ARG A 118 0.03 -21.60 -22.55
C ARG A 118 -0.38 -20.38 -21.70
N TYR A 119 -0.47 -20.62 -20.39
CA TYR A 119 -0.74 -19.61 -19.34
C TYR A 119 0.53 -18.87 -18.91
#